data_AF-A0A960I544-F1
#
_entry.id   AF-A0A960I544-F1
#
_cell.length_a   1.000
_cell.length_b   1.000
_cell.length_c   1.000
_cell.angle_alpha   90.00
_cell.angle_beta   90.00
_cell.angle_gamma   90.00
#
_symmetry.space_group_name_H-M   'P 1'
#
loop_
_entity.id
_entity.type
_entity.pdbx_description
1 polymer ?
#
loop_
_entity_poly.entity_id
_entity_poly.type
_entity_poly.pdbx_seq_one_letter_code
_entity_poly.pdbx_strand_id
1 'polypeptide(L)'
;MAAIEVTEAELSVLMEALDALEYWQLGDGLPRHDGMVWIPGDSVGDDRFWDRPPTPEESERIESVRSCRLLASRLSGAGSSASSRPST
;
A
#
# COMPACT_ATOMS: atom_id res chain seq x y z
N MET A 1 -18.07 -0.90 -19.82
CA MET A 1 -16.78 -0.23 -19.55
C MET A 1 -15.69 -1.03 -20.26
N ALA A 2 -14.80 -0.38 -21.01
CA ALA A 2 -13.64 -1.04 -21.59
C ALA A 2 -12.62 -1.34 -20.47
N ALA A 3 -11.97 -2.51 -20.52
CA ALA A 3 -10.86 -2.83 -19.65
C ALA A 3 -9.61 -2.07 -20.13
N ILE A 4 -8.80 -1.58 -19.19
CA ILE A 4 -7.49 -0.99 -19.48
C ILE A 4 -6.46 -2.09 -19.29
N GLU A 5 -5.70 -2.38 -20.35
CA GLU A 5 -4.55 -3.29 -20.28
C GLU A 5 -3.31 -2.51 -19.84
N VAL A 6 -2.53 -3.10 -18.94
CA VAL A 6 -1.35 -2.48 -18.33
C VAL A 6 -0.19 -3.43 -18.52
N THR A 7 0.92 -2.93 -19.05
CA THR A 7 2.17 -3.70 -19.21
C THR A 7 2.88 -3.87 -17.87
N GLU A 8 3.84 -4.80 -17.80
CA GLU A 8 4.67 -4.99 -16.60
C GLU A 8 5.47 -3.74 -16.23
N ALA A 9 5.99 -3.01 -17.22
CA ALA A 9 6.72 -1.76 -17.00
C ALA A 9 5.81 -0.66 -16.41
N GLU A 10 4.59 -0.52 -16.94
CA GLU A 10 3.60 0.42 -16.40
C GLU A 10 3.13 0.00 -15.00
N LEU A 11 2.97 -1.30 -14.76
CA LEU A 11 2.66 -1.82 -13.43
C LEU A 11 3.76 -1.47 -12.42
N SER A 12 5.03 -1.59 -12.79
CA SER A 12 6.16 -1.18 -11.95
C SER A 12 6.10 0.31 -11.60
N VAL A 13 5.84 1.17 -12.59
CA VAL A 13 5.68 2.62 -12.38
C VAL A 13 4.51 2.92 -11.45
N LEU A 14 3.39 2.23 -11.60
CA LEU A 14 2.22 2.39 -10.73
C LEU A 14 2.54 1.98 -9.28
N MET A 15 3.29 0.89 -9.09
CA MET A 15 3.71 0.44 -7.75
C MET A 15 4.63 1.48 -7.10
N GLU A 16 5.64 1.97 -7.81
CA GLU A 16 6.52 3.04 -7.32
C GLU A 16 5.76 4.32 -6.97
N ALA A 17 4.77 4.68 -7.80
CA ALA A 17 3.91 5.83 -7.55
C ALA A 17 3.05 5.65 -6.28
N LEU A 18 2.55 4.44 -6.02
CA LEU A 18 1.79 4.14 -4.79
C LEU A 18 2.67 4.21 -3.55
N ASP A 19 3.88 3.68 -3.59
CA ASP A 19 4.84 3.77 -2.49
C ASP A 19 5.21 5.23 -2.19
N ALA A 20 5.45 6.03 -3.24
CA ALA A 20 5.73 7.45 -3.11
C ALA A 20 4.51 8.24 -2.56
N LEU A 21 3.31 7.93 -3.04
CA LEU A 21 2.06 8.55 -2.58
C LEU A 21 1.81 8.26 -1.10
N GLU A 22 1.99 7.01 -0.69
CA GLU A 22 1.89 6.61 0.72
C GLU A 22 2.85 7.42 1.58
N TYR A 23 4.13 7.45 1.20
CA TYR A 23 5.18 8.05 2.02
C TYR A 23 5.09 9.59 2.09
N TRP A 24 4.88 10.25 0.95
CA TRP A 24 4.96 11.71 0.88
C TRP A 24 3.67 12.43 1.22
N GLN A 25 2.52 11.88 0.85
CA GLN A 25 1.24 12.59 0.93
C GLN A 25 0.28 11.96 1.92
N LEU A 26 0.01 10.65 1.83
CA LEU A 26 -1.00 10.01 2.68
C LEU A 26 -0.52 9.86 4.13
N GLY A 27 0.77 9.55 4.30
CA GLY A 27 1.43 9.48 5.60
C GLY A 27 1.91 10.81 6.15
N ASP A 28 1.51 11.95 5.59
CA ASP A 28 1.84 13.25 6.19
C ASP A 28 1.16 13.39 7.56
N GLY A 29 1.91 13.80 8.58
CA GLY A 29 1.42 13.86 9.95
C GLY A 29 1.23 12.50 10.65
N LEU A 30 1.58 11.38 10.02
CA LEU A 30 1.63 10.06 10.66
C LEU A 30 3.06 9.69 11.11
N PRO A 31 3.22 8.83 12.12
CA PRO A 31 4.53 8.31 12.52
C PRO A 31 5.27 7.62 11.36
N ARG A 32 6.58 7.84 11.28
CA ARG A 32 7.46 7.22 10.27
C ARG A 32 8.66 6.56 10.94
N HIS A 33 8.99 5.35 10.52
CA HIS A 33 10.14 4.62 11.01
C HIS A 33 10.64 3.65 9.93
N ASP A 34 11.96 3.52 9.79
CA ASP A 34 12.63 2.68 8.77
C ASP A 34 12.12 2.88 7.34
N GLY A 35 11.80 4.13 6.96
CA GLY A 35 11.32 4.46 5.62
C GLY A 35 9.86 4.06 5.34
N MET A 36 9.12 3.63 6.36
CA MET A 36 7.70 3.25 6.26
C MET A 36 6.82 4.20 7.08
N VAL A 37 5.58 4.40 6.63
CA VAL A 37 4.52 5.04 7.42
C VAL A 37 3.93 4.01 8.38
N TRP A 38 3.98 4.25 9.68
CA TRP A 38 3.50 3.27 10.67
C TRP A 38 2.03 3.52 11.01
N ILE A 39 1.19 2.51 10.81
CA ILE A 39 -0.22 2.55 11.18
C ILE A 39 -0.57 1.46 12.21
N PRO A 40 -1.65 1.62 13.00
CA PRO A 40 -2.03 0.61 13.99
C PRO A 40 -2.28 -0.76 13.35
N GLY A 41 -1.68 -1.79 13.94
CA GLY A 41 -1.76 -3.18 13.48
C GLY A 41 -0.66 -3.60 12.51
N ASP A 42 0.27 -2.72 12.14
CA ASP A 42 1.46 -3.11 11.39
C ASP A 42 2.33 -4.06 12.22
N SER A 43 2.78 -5.15 11.59
CA SER A 43 3.45 -6.27 12.28
C SER A 43 4.93 -6.01 12.61
N VAL A 44 5.44 -4.81 12.29
CA VAL A 44 6.87 -4.48 12.26
C VAL A 44 7.43 -3.94 13.59
N GLY A 45 6.64 -3.82 14.64
CA GLY A 45 7.15 -3.59 15.97
C GLY A 45 6.09 -3.21 16.99
N ASP A 46 6.57 -3.00 18.21
CA ASP A 46 5.81 -2.55 19.37
C ASP A 46 5.03 -1.27 18.99
N ASP A 47 3.73 -1.23 19.29
CA ASP A 47 2.76 -0.16 18.94
C ASP A 47 3.04 1.19 19.66
N ARG A 48 4.30 1.47 19.96
CA ARG A 48 4.79 2.60 20.76
C ARG A 48 4.42 3.97 20.18
N PHE A 49 4.10 4.03 18.89
CA PHE A 49 3.65 5.26 18.24
C PHE A 49 2.14 5.52 18.40
N TRP A 50 1.40 4.56 18.96
CA TRP A 50 -0.06 4.57 19.12
C TRP A 50 -0.46 4.27 20.57
N ASP A 51 0.15 4.99 21.52
CA ASP A 51 -0.18 4.92 22.95
C ASP A 51 -1.56 5.54 23.30
N ARG A 52 -2.11 6.29 22.36
CA ARG A 52 -3.47 6.81 22.37
C ARG A 52 -4.24 6.36 21.12
N PRO A 53 -5.58 6.39 21.18
CA PRO A 53 -6.39 6.29 19.98
C PRO A 53 -6.02 7.39 18.95
N PRO A 54 -6.05 7.08 17.65
CA PRO A 54 -5.86 8.08 16.60
C PRO A 54 -6.91 9.20 16.70
N THR A 55 -6.52 10.42 16.36
CA THR A 55 -7.47 11.52 16.14
C THR A 55 -8.35 11.22 14.91
N PRO A 56 -9.45 11.96 14.70
CA PRO A 56 -10.25 11.82 13.48
C PRO A 56 -9.42 12.01 12.20
N GLU A 57 -8.55 13.01 12.18
CA GLU A 57 -7.68 13.31 11.03
C GLU A 57 -6.62 12.22 10.79
N GLU A 58 -6.03 11.68 11.87
CA GLU A 58 -5.11 10.53 11.77
C GLU A 58 -5.85 9.28 11.28
N SER A 59 -7.10 9.08 11.71
CA SER A 59 -7.93 7.95 11.28
C SER A 59 -8.18 7.97 9.77
N GLU A 60 -8.56 9.14 9.22
CA GLU A 60 -8.76 9.32 7.78
C GLU A 60 -7.48 9.03 6.97
N ARG A 61 -6.33 9.45 7.50
CA ARG A 61 -5.02 9.15 6.88
C ARG A 61 -4.67 7.67 6.96
N ILE A 62 -4.87 7.03 8.12
CA ILE A 62 -4.65 5.59 8.31
C ILE A 62 -5.49 4.79 7.31
N GLU A 63 -6.76 5.13 7.14
CA GLU A 63 -7.65 4.46 6.17
C GLU A 63 -7.18 4.65 4.73
N SER A 64 -6.66 5.84 4.41
CA SER A 64 -6.08 6.13 3.09
C SER A 64 -4.81 5.30 2.83
N VAL A 65 -3.90 5.21 3.81
CA VAL A 65 -2.71 4.35 3.75
C VAL A 65 -3.09 2.88 3.58
N ARG A 66 -4.06 2.37 4.36
CA ARG A 66 -4.57 0.99 4.22
C ARG A 66 -5.11 0.71 2.83
N SER A 67 -5.88 1.65 2.28
CA SER A 67 -6.45 1.54 0.93
C SER A 67 -5.36 1.52 -0.15
N CYS A 68 -4.33 2.36 0.01
CA CYS A 68 -3.17 2.39 -0.87
C CYS A 68 -2.42 1.05 -0.86
N ARG A 69 -2.11 0.53 0.33
CA ARG A 69 -1.44 -0.78 0.51
C ARG A 69 -2.25 -1.94 -0.06
N LEU A 70 -3.57 -1.91 0.13
CA LEU A 70 -4.46 -2.92 -0.45
C LEU A 70 -4.42 -2.90 -1.98
N LEU A 71 -4.40 -1.70 -2.58
CA LEU A 71 -4.26 -1.56 -4.03
C LEU A 71 -2.91 -2.10 -4.51
N ALA A 72 -1.80 -1.71 -3.87
CA ALA A 72 -0.46 -2.20 -4.18
C ALA A 72 -0.36 -3.74 -4.06
N SER A 73 -0.95 -4.31 -3.00
CA SER A 73 -1.03 -5.77 -2.80
C SER A 73 -1.81 -6.47 -3.92
N ARG A 74 -2.93 -5.88 -4.37
CA ARG A 74 -3.71 -6.43 -5.50
C ARG A 74 -2.95 -6.35 -6.82
N LEU A 75 -2.25 -5.25 -7.07
CA LEU A 75 -1.47 -5.04 -8.29
C LEU A 75 -0.27 -5.99 -8.36
N SER A 76 0.43 -6.20 -7.25
CA SER A 76 1.53 -7.17 -7.16
C SER A 76 1.06 -8.63 -7.27
N GLY A 77 -0.12 -8.96 -6.71
CA GLY A 77 -0.72 -10.29 -6.87
C GLY A 77 -1.28 -10.58 -8.27
N ALA A 78 -1.66 -9.55 -9.03
CA ALA A 78 -2.25 -9.68 -10.37
C ALA A 78 -1.27 -10.24 -11.42
N GLY A 79 0.05 -10.16 -11.19
CA GLY A 79 1.07 -10.72 -12.09
C GLY A 79 1.27 -12.23 -11.99
N SER A 80 0.72 -12.90 -10.97
CA SER A 80 1.01 -14.33 -10.67
C SER A 80 0.00 -15.33 -11.26
N SER A 81 -1.03 -14.90 -11.98
CA SER A 81 -2.12 -15.79 -12.46
C SER A 81 -1.99 -16.27 -13.91
N ALA A 82 -0.86 -16.02 -14.60
CA ALA A 82 -0.69 -16.34 -16.03
C ALA A 82 0.22 -17.54 -16.37
N SER A 83 0.54 -18.43 -15.42
CA SER A 83 1.35 -19.63 -15.70
C SER A 83 0.74 -20.92 -15.19
N SER A 84 -0.37 -21.33 -15.81
CA SER A 84 -0.80 -22.73 -15.85
C SER A 84 -0.75 -23.19 -17.30
N ARG A 85 0.44 -23.56 -17.78
CA ARG A 85 0.56 -24.32 -19.02
C ARG A 85 0.03 -25.74 -18.79
N PRO A 86 -0.90 -26.26 -19.60
CA PRO A 86 -1.23 -27.67 -19.57
C PRO A 86 -0.02 -28.47 -20.06
N SER A 87 0.48 -29.36 -19.21
CA SER A 87 1.48 -30.36 -19.60
C SER A 87 0.79 -31.35 -20.55
N THR A 88 1.43 -31.56 -21.70
CA THR A 88 1.01 -32.53 -22.74
C THR A 88 1.35 -33.95 -22.29
#